data_AF-X1F6P2-F1
#
_entry.id   AF-X1F6P2-F1
#
_cell.length_a   1.000
_cell.length_b   1.000
_cell.length_c   1.000
_cell.angle_alpha   90.00
_cell.angle_beta   90.00
_cell.angle_gamma   90.00
#
_symmetry.space_group_name_H-M   'P 1'
#
loop_
_entity.id
_entity.type
_entity.pdbx_description
1 polymer ?
#
loop_
_entity_poly.entity_id
_entity_poly.type
_entity_poly.pdbx_seq_one_letter_code
_entity_poly.pdbx_strand_id
1 'polypeptide(L)' 'MVIVMLGVATIVFFITHVIPADPVGAILGGNAPIELVDQMRHQLGLDKPVLVQFI' A
#
# COMPACT_ATOMS: atom_id res chain seq x y z
N MET A 1 -3.27 21.27 22.95
CA MET A 1 -2.04 20.94 22.20
C MET A 1 -1.87 19.44 22.02
N VAL A 2 -1.93 18.63 23.08
CA VAL A 2 -1.80 17.16 23.01
C VAL A 2 -2.81 16.49 22.06
N ILE A 3 -4.09 16.92 22.08
CA ILE A 3 -5.14 16.37 21.19
C ILE A 3 -4.81 16.58 19.71
N VAL A 4 -4.29 17.76 19.35
CA VAL A 4 -3.91 18.09 17.97
C VAL A 4 -2.73 17.22 17.52
N MET A 5 -1.73 17.04 18.39
CA MET A 5 -0.60 16.16 18.10
C MET A 5 -1.03 14.71 17.89
N LEU A 6 -1.95 14.20 18.72
CA LEU A 6 -2.53 12.87 18.57
C LEU A 6 -3.29 12.73 17.24
N GLY A 7 -4.08 13.74 16.86
CA GLY A 7 -4.79 13.75 15.58
C GLY A 7 -3.84 13.69 14.38
N VAL A 8 -2.81 14.55 14.37
CA VAL A 8 -1.80 14.58 13.29
C VAL A 8 -1.01 13.27 13.25
N ALA A 9 -0.55 12.76 14.39
CA ALA A 9 0.17 11.50 14.48
C ALA A 9 -0.67 10.32 13.97
N THR A 10 -1.96 10.30 14.30
CA THR A 10 -2.90 9.29 13.80
C THR A 10 -3.05 9.36 12.29
N ILE A 11 -3.28 10.56 11.74
CA ILE A 11 -3.40 10.76 10.28
C ILE A 11 -2.12 10.32 9.56
N VAL A 12 -0.94 10.75 10.04
CA VAL A 12 0.36 10.38 9.45
C VAL A 12 0.62 8.87 9.57
N PHE A 13 0.25 8.26 10.71
CA PHE A 13 0.35 6.82 10.91
C PHE A 13 -0.53 6.06 9.91
N PHE A 14 -1.79 6.43 9.75
CA PHE A 14 -2.67 5.82 8.77
C PHE A 14 -2.20 6.04 7.33
N ILE A 15 -1.70 7.22 6.99
CA ILE A 15 -1.09 7.46 5.66
C ILE A 15 0.07 6.47 5.45
N THR A 16 1.02 6.39 6.37
CA THR A 16 2.20 5.52 6.19
C THR A 16 1.90 4.01 6.30
N HIS A 17 0.90 3.61 7.08
CA HIS A 17 0.58 2.20 7.36
C HIS A 17 -0.67 1.66 6.66
N VAL A 18 -1.51 2.51 6.05
CA VAL A 18 -2.60 2.10 5.12
C VAL A 18 -2.20 2.26 3.66
N ILE A 19 -1.24 3.12 3.31
CA ILE A 19 -0.59 3.08 1.98
C ILE A 19 0.11 1.74 1.63
N PRO A 20 0.48 0.83 2.55
CA PRO A 20 0.83 -0.55 2.20
C PRO A 20 -0.33 -1.38 1.64
N ALA A 21 -1.59 -0.89 1.66
CA ALA A 21 -2.75 -1.69 1.25
C ALA A 21 -2.77 -2.09 -0.23
N ASP A 22 -1.98 -1.42 -1.07
CA ASP A 22 -1.69 -1.91 -2.41
C ASP A 22 -0.38 -1.29 -2.93
N PRO A 23 0.79 -1.95 -2.77
CA PRO A 23 2.06 -1.43 -3.30
C PRO A 23 1.96 -1.17 -4.81
N VAL A 24 1.09 -1.89 -5.52
CA VAL A 24 0.86 -1.68 -6.95
C VAL A 24 0.11 -0.38 -7.22
N GLY A 25 -0.87 -0.04 -6.39
CA GLY A 25 -1.56 1.25 -6.42
C GLY A 25 -0.65 2.43 -6.09
N ALA A 26 0.33 2.24 -5.21
CA ALA A 26 1.34 3.25 -4.89
C ALA A 26 2.35 3.48 -6.02
N ILE A 27 2.74 2.42 -6.75
CA ILE A 27 3.70 2.50 -7.87
C ILE A 27 3.05 3.05 -9.14
N LEU A 28 1.83 2.61 -9.48
CA LEU A 28 1.16 3.03 -10.72
C LEU A 28 0.33 4.32 -10.57
N GLY A 29 0.02 4.73 -9.33
CA GLY A 29 -0.86 5.85 -9.05
C GLY A 29 -2.34 5.56 -9.32
N GLY A 30 -3.22 6.47 -8.90
CA GLY A 30 -4.69 6.27 -8.88
C GLY A 30 -5.40 6.13 -10.23
N ASN A 31 -4.69 6.14 -11.37
CA ASN A 31 -5.27 6.05 -12.72
C ASN A 31 -4.73 4.85 -13.54
N ALA A 32 -4.11 3.88 -12.87
CA ALA A 32 -3.55 2.72 -13.55
C ALA A 32 -4.64 1.82 -14.16
N PRO A 33 -4.50 1.36 -15.42
CA PRO A 33 -5.37 0.35 -16.00
C PRO A 33 -5.36 -0.92 -15.15
N ILE A 34 -6.53 -1.55 -14.95
CA ILE A 34 -6.66 -2.75 -14.11
C ILE A 34 -5.74 -3.88 -14.60
N GLU A 35 -5.54 -4.00 -15.92
CA GLU A 35 -4.66 -5.04 -16.48
C GLU A 35 -3.19 -4.80 -16.13
N LEU A 36 -2.77 -3.54 -16.03
CA LEU A 36 -1.42 -3.16 -15.64
C LEU A 36 -1.18 -3.42 -14.15
N VAL A 37 -2.20 -3.18 -13.32
CA VAL A 37 -2.18 -3.50 -11.89
C VAL A 37 -1.98 -5.00 -11.70
N ASP A 38 -2.78 -5.84 -12.37
CA ASP A 38 -2.68 -7.29 -12.21
C ASP A 38 -1.36 -7.85 -12.77
N GLN A 39 -0.86 -7.32 -13.89
CA GLN A 39 0.47 -7.69 -14.39
C GLN A 39 1.58 -7.35 -13.39
N MET A 40 1.52 -6.18 -12.76
CA MET A 40 2.51 -5.78 -11.75
C MET A 40 2.37 -6.59 -10.47
N ARG A 41 1.16 -6.92 -10.02
CA ARG A 41 0.95 -7.82 -8.86
C ARG A 41 1.59 -9.19 -9.11
N HIS A 42 1.45 -9.70 -10.33
CA HIS A 42 2.06 -10.94 -10.74
C HIS A 42 3.58 -10.87 -10.80
N GLN A 43 4.13 -9.81 -11.40
CA GLN A 43 5.58 -9.59 -11.47
C GLN A 43 6.21 -9.41 -10.09
N LEU A 44 5.54 -8.73 -9.18
CA LEU A 44 5.99 -8.52 -7.80
C LEU A 44 5.73 -9.75 -6.90
N GLY A 45 5.08 -10.79 -7.42
CA GLY A 45 4.77 -12.00 -6.65
C GLY A 45 3.76 -11.78 -5.53
N LEU A 46 2.99 -10.70 -5.58
CA LEU A 46 1.98 -10.32 -4.58
C LEU A 46 0.74 -11.24 -4.63
N ASP A 47 0.59 -12.00 -5.72
CA ASP A 47 -0.43 -13.06 -5.86
C ASP A 47 -0.08 -14.33 -5.06
N LYS A 48 1.15 -14.42 -4.55
CA LYS A 48 1.62 -15.61 -3.81
C LYS A 48 1.23 -15.51 -2.33
N PRO A 49 1.10 -16.65 -1.62
CA PRO A 49 0.82 -16.64 -0.18
C PRO A 49 1.83 -15.77 0.57
N VAL A 50 1.38 -15.06 1.62
CA VAL A 50 2.21 -14.13 2.42
C VAL A 50 3.51 -14.78 2.91
N LEU A 51 3.48 -16.09 3.19
CA LEU A 51 4.64 -16.87 3.59
C LEU A 51 5.75 -16.89 2.51
N VAL A 52 5.37 -16.87 1.23
CA VAL A 52 6.29 -16.85 0.07
C VAL A 52 6.80 -15.44 -0.22
N GLN A 53 6.05 -14.41 0.16
CA GLN A 53 6.47 -13.00 -0.01
C GLN A 53 7.51 -12.56 1.04
N PHE A 54 7.56 -13.24 2.18
CA PHE A 54 8.41 -12.87 3.32
C PHE A 54 9.81 -13.52 3.30
N ILE A 55 10.01 -14.59 2.53
CA ILE A 55 11.26 -15.36 2.46
C ILE A 55 12.20 -14.78 1.40
#